data_AF-A0A956VYJ3-F1
#
_entry.id   AF-A0A956VYJ3-F1
#
_cell.length_a   1.000
_cell.length_b   1.000
_cell.length_c   1.000
_cell.angle_alpha   90.00
_cell.angle_beta   90.00
_cell.angle_gamma   90.00
#
_symmetry.space_group_name_H-M   'P 1'
#
loop_
_entity.id
_entity.type
_entity.pdbx_description
1 polymer ?
#
loop_
_entity_poly.entity_id
_entity_poly.type
_entity_poly.pdbx_seq_one_letter_code
_entity_poly.pdbx_strand_id
1 'polypeptide(L)'
;GLWVHHMFSTGLDLLPISFFSAASFTIAIPSGISIFAWVTTIYGGRVRFSPAFMFALGFIVTFVIGGVSGVMVAMVPFDWQVHDSYFVVAHFH
;
A
#
# COMPACT_ATOMS: atom_id res chain seq x y z
N GLY A 1 -16.09 0.75 3.63
CA GLY A 1 -16.08 -0.71 3.68
C GLY A 1 -14.70 -1.28 3.97
N LEU A 2 -13.64 -0.71 3.39
CA LEU A 2 -12.31 -1.32 3.42
C LEU A 2 -11.66 -1.41 4.81
N TRP A 3 -12.15 -0.68 5.80
CA TRP A 3 -11.71 -0.82 7.21
C TRP A 3 -11.80 -2.28 7.71
N VAL A 4 -12.65 -3.11 7.10
CA VAL A 4 -12.81 -4.53 7.46
C VAL A 4 -11.51 -5.32 7.27
N HIS A 5 -10.55 -4.85 6.45
CA HIS A 5 -9.24 -5.51 6.40
C HIS A 5 -8.47 -5.46 7.71
N HIS A 6 -8.81 -4.56 8.64
CA HIS A 6 -8.22 -4.54 9.98
C HIS A 6 -8.84 -5.59 10.91
N MET A 7 -9.80 -6.38 10.41
CA MET A 7 -10.58 -7.35 11.18
C MET A 7 -10.40 -8.78 10.65
N PHE A 8 -9.47 -9.04 9.73
CA PHE A 8 -9.30 -10.39 9.15
C PHE A 8 -8.99 -11.48 10.18
N SER A 9 -8.38 -11.12 11.32
CA SER A 9 -8.07 -12.01 12.44
C SER A 9 -9.23 -12.22 13.44
N THR A 10 -10.37 -11.53 13.29
CA THR A 10 -11.45 -11.56 14.31
C THR A 10 -12.46 -12.70 14.15
N GLY A 11 -12.23 -13.63 13.22
CA GLY A 11 -13.15 -14.74 12.94
C GLY A 11 -14.34 -14.39 12.06
N LEU A 12 -14.16 -13.48 11.09
CA LEU A 12 -15.17 -13.17 10.07
C LEU A 12 -15.48 -14.40 9.20
N ASP A 13 -16.72 -14.48 8.70
CA ASP A 13 -17.13 -15.51 7.74
C ASP A 13 -16.44 -15.33 6.37
N LEU A 14 -16.47 -16.37 5.54
CA LEU A 14 -15.74 -16.43 4.27
C LEU A 14 -16.16 -15.34 3.26
N LEU A 15 -17.46 -15.00 3.22
CA LEU A 15 -17.95 -14.00 2.28
C LEU A 15 -17.34 -12.60 2.52
N PRO A 16 -17.45 -12.00 3.74
CA PRO A 16 -16.83 -10.71 3.99
C PRO A 16 -15.31 -10.76 3.88
N ILE A 17 -14.65 -11.82 4.36
CA ILE A 17 -13.18 -11.90 4.34
C ILE A 17 -12.63 -11.92 2.90
N SER A 18 -13.27 -12.69 2.01
CA SER A 18 -12.85 -12.79 0.60
C SER A 18 -13.17 -11.51 -0.18
N PHE A 19 -14.35 -10.91 0.05
CA PHE A 19 -14.73 -9.65 -0.59
C PHE A 19 -13.79 -8.50 -0.20
N PHE A 20 -13.55 -8.28 1.09
CA PHE A 20 -12.74 -7.17 1.55
C PHE A 20 -11.24 -7.38 1.30
N SER A 21 -10.77 -8.63 1.19
CA SER A 21 -9.42 -8.92 0.68
C SER A 21 -9.26 -8.48 -0.77
N ALA A 22 -10.13 -8.94 -1.67
CA ALA A 22 -10.08 -8.57 -3.09
C ALA A 22 -10.26 -7.05 -3.31
N ALA A 23 -11.18 -6.44 -2.56
CA ALA A 23 -11.40 -5.00 -2.62
C ALA A 23 -10.18 -4.20 -2.14
N SER A 24 -9.51 -4.65 -1.06
CA SER A 24 -8.28 -4.00 -0.55
C SER A 24 -7.13 -4.11 -1.55
N PHE A 25 -6.97 -5.29 -2.15
CA PHE A 25 -6.00 -5.50 -3.23
C PHE A 25 -6.20 -4.55 -4.41
N THR A 26 -7.46 -4.31 -4.79
CA THR A 26 -7.79 -3.48 -5.96
C THR A 26 -7.33 -2.03 -5.78
N ILE A 27 -7.18 -1.54 -4.54
CA ILE A 27 -6.66 -0.19 -4.25
C ILE A 27 -5.22 0.00 -4.77
N ALA A 28 -4.44 -1.07 -4.85
CA ALA A 28 -3.07 -1.00 -5.37
C ALA A 28 -3.02 -0.54 -6.83
N ILE A 29 -4.08 -0.77 -7.62
CA ILE A 29 -4.16 -0.39 -9.03
C ILE A 29 -4.16 1.14 -9.21
N PRO A 30 -5.13 1.91 -8.68
CA PRO A 30 -5.13 3.36 -8.81
C PRO A 30 -3.90 4.00 -8.15
N SER A 31 -3.43 3.50 -7.01
CA SER A 31 -2.21 3.99 -6.37
C SER A 31 -0.98 3.78 -7.27
N GLY A 32 -0.85 2.60 -7.88
CA GLY A 32 0.21 2.31 -8.84
C GLY A 32 0.15 3.24 -10.06
N ILE A 33 -1.05 3.48 -10.61
CA ILE A 33 -1.23 4.42 -11.73
C ILE A 33 -0.73 5.83 -11.35
N SER A 34 -1.03 6.32 -10.15
CA SER A 34 -0.53 7.61 -9.67
C SER A 34 1.00 7.66 -9.59
N ILE A 35 1.62 6.59 -9.06
CA ILE A 35 3.10 6.49 -8.98
C ILE A 35 3.72 6.52 -10.39
N PHE A 36 3.20 5.73 -11.34
CA PHE A 36 3.70 5.74 -12.72
C PHE A 36 3.47 7.09 -13.41
N ALA A 37 2.34 7.75 -13.17
CA ALA A 37 2.07 9.09 -13.69
C ALA A 37 3.10 10.12 -13.17
N TRP A 38 3.47 10.07 -11.89
CA TRP A 38 4.51 10.95 -11.35
C TRP A 38 5.90 10.63 -11.92
N VAL A 39 6.27 9.36 -12.01
CA VAL A 39 7.57 8.94 -12.57
C VAL A 39 7.70 9.37 -14.03
N THR A 40 6.67 9.15 -14.85
CA THR A 40 6.67 9.59 -16.26
C THR A 40 6.75 11.11 -16.39
N THR A 41 6.08 11.86 -15.52
CA THR A 41 6.17 13.33 -15.45
C THR A 41 7.61 13.79 -15.14
N ILE A 42 8.28 13.14 -14.19
CA ILE A 42 9.67 13.45 -13.84
C ILE A 42 10.62 13.10 -14.99
N TYR A 43 10.44 11.93 -15.61
CA TYR A 43 11.26 11.45 -16.72
C TYR A 43 11.22 12.37 -17.94
N GLY A 44 10.04 12.88 -18.31
CA GLY A 44 9.88 13.82 -19.42
C GLY A 44 10.17 15.28 -19.09
N GLY A 45 10.42 15.60 -17.82
CA GLY A 45 10.54 16.97 -17.32
C GLY A 45 11.98 17.50 -17.22
N ARG A 46 12.10 18.80 -16.98
CA ARG A 46 13.37 19.45 -16.55
C ARG A 46 13.28 19.77 -15.08
N VAL A 47 13.68 18.83 -14.24
CA VAL A 47 13.56 18.93 -12.78
C VAL A 47 14.69 19.76 -12.17
N ARG A 48 14.32 20.65 -11.23
CA ARG A 48 15.27 21.36 -10.37
C ARG A 48 15.39 20.58 -9.06
N PHE A 49 16.62 20.19 -8.70
CA PHE A 49 16.93 19.53 -7.44
C PHE A 49 16.87 20.51 -6.25
N SER A 50 15.66 20.91 -5.89
CA SER A 50 15.37 21.65 -4.66
C SER A 50 15.11 20.68 -3.50
N PRO A 51 15.19 21.12 -2.23
CA PRO A 51 14.81 20.30 -1.09
C PRO A 51 13.39 19.71 -1.22
N ALA A 52 12.43 20.47 -1.74
CA ALA A 52 11.07 19.99 -1.99
C ALA A 52 11.03 18.81 -2.99
N PHE A 53 11.80 18.90 -4.08
CA PHE A 53 11.88 17.79 -5.04
C PHE A 53 12.58 16.56 -4.44
N MET A 54 13.59 16.75 -3.58
CA MET A 54 14.23 15.65 -2.87
C MET A 54 13.27 14.93 -1.93
N PHE A 55 12.41 15.66 -1.21
CA PHE A 55 11.34 15.06 -0.40
C PHE A 55 10.32 14.32 -1.26
N ALA A 56 9.91 14.87 -2.41
CA ALA A 56 8.99 14.20 -3.32
C ALA A 56 9.58 12.89 -3.87
N LEU A 57 10.87 12.88 -4.21
CA LEU A 57 11.55 11.67 -4.67
C LEU A 57 11.67 10.63 -3.54
N GLY A 58 12.05 11.07 -2.33
CA GLY A 58 12.09 10.22 -1.15
C GLY A 58 10.74 9.60 -0.84
N PHE A 59 9.66 10.40 -0.90
CA PHE A 59 8.29 9.94 -0.75
C PHE A 59 7.93 8.85 -1.76
N ILE A 60 8.22 9.04 -3.06
CA ILE A 60 7.90 8.00 -4.07
C ILE A 60 8.57 6.67 -3.71
N VAL A 61 9.85 6.71 -3.30
CA VAL A 61 10.60 5.49 -2.97
C VAL A 61 10.04 4.82 -1.70
N THR A 62 9.91 5.56 -0.59
CA THR A 62 9.45 4.97 0.67
C THR A 62 7.99 4.54 0.60
N PHE A 63 7.14 5.32 -0.08
CA PHE A 63 5.73 4.99 -0.28
C PHE A 63 5.54 3.74 -1.13
N VAL A 64 6.40 3.50 -2.14
CA VAL A 64 6.33 2.24 -2.91
C VAL A 64 6.71 1.05 -2.04
N ILE A 65 7.77 1.16 -1.23
CA ILE A 65 8.20 0.08 -0.33
C ILE A 65 7.10 -0.24 0.69
N GLY A 66 6.55 0.78 1.36
CA GLY A 66 5.41 0.62 2.28
C GLY A 66 4.15 0.13 1.55
N GLY A 67 3.88 0.61 0.34
CA GLY A 67 2.75 0.18 -0.47
C GLY A 67 2.80 -1.31 -0.82
N VAL A 68 3.99 -1.84 -1.16
CA VAL A 68 4.18 -3.27 -1.44
C VAL A 68 3.89 -4.12 -0.20
N SER A 69 4.35 -3.72 0.99
CA SER A 69 3.99 -4.44 2.23
C SER A 69 2.48 -4.30 2.56
N GLY A 70 1.83 -3.22 2.11
CA GLY A 70 0.39 -3.02 2.23
C GLY A 70 -0.42 -4.00 1.38
N VAL A 71 0.04 -4.26 0.17
CA VAL A 71 -0.51 -5.31 -0.70
C VAL A 71 -0.38 -6.68 -0.04
N MET A 72 0.70 -6.91 0.71
CA MET A 72 0.89 -8.18 1.43
C MET A 72 -0.15 -8.37 2.53
N VAL A 73 -0.42 -7.36 3.36
CA VAL A 73 -1.46 -7.44 4.42
C VAL A 73 -2.89 -7.37 3.89
N ALA A 74 -3.10 -7.06 2.59
CA ALA A 74 -4.40 -7.25 1.95
C ALA A 74 -4.72 -8.73 1.66
N MET A 75 -3.71 -9.63 1.68
CA MET A 75 -3.90 -11.08 1.58
C MET A 75 -4.26 -11.67 2.93
N VAL A 76 -5.46 -12.22 3.07
CA VAL A 76 -5.93 -12.86 4.31
C VAL A 76 -4.95 -13.93 4.83
N PRO A 77 -4.42 -14.87 4.01
CA PRO A 77 -3.50 -15.89 4.53
C PRO A 77 -2.18 -15.29 5.04
N PHE A 78 -1.73 -14.18 4.46
CA PHE A 78 -0.51 -13.50 4.91
C PHE A 78 -0.79 -12.66 6.16
N ASP A 79 -1.88 -11.88 6.16
CA ASP A 79 -2.30 -11.07 7.30
C ASP A 79 -2.40 -11.92 8.56
N TRP A 80 -3.01 -13.11 8.52
CA TRP A 80 -3.06 -14.00 9.69
C TRP A 80 -1.71 -14.39 10.28
N GLN A 81 -0.63 -14.38 9.49
CA GLN A 81 0.71 -14.68 10.00
C GLN A 81 1.40 -13.46 10.62
N VAL A 82 1.01 -12.25 10.20
CA VAL A 82 1.70 -11.01 10.56
C VAL A 82 0.83 -10.02 11.33
N HIS A 83 -0.43 -10.36 11.59
CA HIS A 83 -1.37 -9.55 12.35
C HIS A 83 -0.80 -9.24 13.73
N ASP A 84 -0.96 -8.00 14.18
CA ASP A 84 -0.41 -7.49 15.45
C ASP A 84 1.10 -7.67 15.65
N SER A 85 1.85 -7.86 14.56
CA SER A 85 3.31 -7.94 14.59
C SER A 85 3.97 -6.62 14.18
N TYR A 86 5.28 -6.54 14.40
CA TYR A 86 6.09 -5.43 13.90
C TYR A 86 6.09 -5.29 12.37
N PHE A 87 5.64 -6.30 11.61
CA PHE A 87 5.44 -6.15 10.17
C PHE A 87 4.37 -5.10 9.86
N VAL A 88 3.25 -5.09 10.58
CA VAL A 88 2.16 -4.11 10.38
C VAL A 88 2.61 -2.71 10.80
N VAL A 89 3.36 -2.62 11.91
CA VAL A 89 3.97 -1.35 12.34
C VAL A 89 4.92 -0.83 11.27
N ALA A 90 5.81 -1.66 10.75
CA ALA A 90 6.78 -1.29 9.72
C ALA A 90 6.15 -1.00 8.35
N HIS A 91 5.02 -1.63 8.03
CA HIS A 91 4.26 -1.33 6.82
C HIS A 91 3.71 0.11 6.83
N PHE A 92 3.19 0.55 7.97
CA PHE A 92 2.53 1.84 8.10
C PHE A 92 3.49 3.03 8.27
N HIS A 93 4.67 2.81 8.85
CA HIS A 93 5.68 3.86 9.09
C HIS A 93 6.65 4.01 7.93
#